data_AF-A0A849XTV5-F1
#
_entry.id   AF-A0A849XTV5-F1
#
_cell.length_a   1.000
_cell.length_b   1.000
_cell.length_c   1.000
_cell.angle_alpha   90.00
_cell.angle_beta   90.00
_cell.angle_gamma   90.00
#
_symmetry.space_group_name_H-M   'P 1'
#
loop_
_entity.id
_entity.type
_entity.pdbx_description
1 polymer ?
#
loop_
_entity_poly.entity_id
_entity_poly.type
_entity_poly.pdbx_seq_one_letter_code
_entity_poly.pdbx_strand_id
1 'polypeptide(L)'
;MGKNQKAIKVLQRLFDAGYVTEKEIVNMTMDEMLALPGVNVADLFIISELQKSIKANKVISYLSEKTEAREETKGADYGGTT
;
A
#
# COMPACT_ATOMS: atom_id res chain seq x y z
N MET A 1 2.29 -18.97 9.54
CA MET A 1 1.46 -17.81 9.16
C MET A 1 1.88 -17.36 7.77
N GLY A 2 0.99 -17.47 6.78
CA GLY A 2 1.31 -17.09 5.41
C GLY A 2 1.39 -15.59 5.29
N LYS A 3 2.55 -15.06 4.92
CA LYS A 3 2.70 -13.67 4.47
C LYS A 3 1.81 -13.47 3.23
N ASN A 4 1.33 -12.26 2.93
CA ASN A 4 0.53 -11.99 1.72
C ASN A 4 1.33 -12.33 0.44
N GLN A 5 1.24 -13.58 0.00
CA GLN A 5 2.09 -14.12 -1.07
C GLN A 5 1.88 -13.38 -2.39
N LYS A 6 0.66 -12.88 -2.63
CA LYS A 6 0.34 -12.09 -3.82
C LYS A 6 1.02 -10.73 -3.77
N ALA A 7 0.91 -10.01 -2.65
CA ALA A 7 1.58 -8.72 -2.48
C ALA A 7 3.11 -8.86 -2.58
N ILE A 8 3.69 -9.92 -2.01
CA ILE A 8 5.14 -10.19 -2.12
C ILE A 8 5.55 -10.45 -3.57
N LYS A 9 4.77 -11.22 -4.33
CA LYS A 9 5.04 -11.47 -5.75
C LYS A 9 5.00 -10.19 -6.58
N VAL A 10 4.03 -9.30 -6.31
CA VAL A 10 3.93 -7.99 -6.97
C VAL A 10 5.12 -7.11 -6.60
N LEU A 11 5.54 -7.09 -5.32
CA LEU A 11 6.75 -6.38 -4.89
C LEU A 11 8.01 -6.86 -5.60
N GLN A 12 8.20 -8.18 -5.73
CA GLN A 12 9.32 -8.75 -6.49
C GLN A 12 9.33 -8.24 -7.92
N ARG A 13 8.16 -8.22 -8.59
CA ARG A 13 8.05 -7.68 -9.95
C ARG A 13 8.39 -6.19 -10.03
N LEU A 14 8.00 -5.41 -9.03
CA LEU A 14 8.36 -3.98 -8.96
C LEU A 14 9.88 -3.81 -8.85
N PHE A 15 10.55 -4.62 -8.03
CA PHE A 15 12.01 -4.61 -7.90
C PHE A 15 12.71 -5.01 -9.19
N ASP A 16 12.24 -6.07 -9.86
CA ASP A 16 12.77 -6.51 -11.16
C ASP A 16 12.61 -5.44 -12.25
N ALA A 17 11.56 -4.61 -12.15
CA ALA A 17 11.32 -3.47 -13.01
C ALA A 17 12.05 -2.17 -12.59
N GLY A 18 12.82 -2.19 -11.50
CA GLY A 18 13.63 -1.07 -11.02
C GLY A 18 12.96 -0.14 -10.01
N TYR A 19 11.75 -0.43 -9.55
CA TYR A 19 11.04 0.34 -8.52
C TYR A 19 11.44 -0.15 -7.13
N VAL A 20 12.53 0.40 -6.58
CA VAL A 20 13.16 -0.08 -5.34
C VAL A 20 12.93 0.85 -4.15
N THR A 21 12.28 1.99 -4.36
CA THR A 21 11.92 2.95 -3.31
C THR A 21 10.42 3.19 -3.23
N GLU A 22 9.94 3.51 -2.03
CA GLU A 22 8.55 3.87 -1.80
C GLU A 22 8.09 5.06 -2.64
N LYS A 23 8.99 6.03 -2.89
CA LYS A 23 8.71 7.22 -3.70
C LYS A 23 8.46 6.86 -5.17
N GLU A 24 9.24 5.95 -5.74
CA GLU A 24 9.04 5.48 -7.12
C GLU A 24 7.71 4.74 -7.24
N ILE A 25 7.38 3.88 -6.27
CA ILE A 25 6.13 3.13 -6.27
C ILE A 25 4.92 4.08 -6.14
N VAL A 26 4.97 5.09 -5.27
CA VAL A 26 3.88 6.07 -5.10
C VAL A 26 3.66 6.94 -6.32
N ASN A 27 4.71 7.25 -7.06
CA ASN A 27 4.65 8.09 -8.27
C ASN A 27 4.33 7.29 -9.54
N MET A 28 4.34 5.95 -9.47
CA MET A 28 3.98 5.09 -10.59
C MET A 28 2.55 5.39 -11.08
N THR A 29 2.45 5.62 -12.39
CA THR A 29 1.20 5.87 -13.10
C THR A 29 0.53 4.57 -13.55
N MET A 30 -0.76 4.63 -13.92
CA MET A 30 -1.48 3.47 -14.45
C MET A 30 -0.82 2.93 -15.74
N ASP A 31 -0.33 3.80 -16.61
CA ASP A 31 0.32 3.39 -17.86
C ASP A 31 1.62 2.62 -17.58
N GLU A 32 2.42 3.08 -16.60
CA GLU A 32 3.62 2.36 -16.15
C GLU A 32 3.27 1.02 -15.48
N MET A 33 2.19 0.96 -14.69
CA MET A 33 1.71 -0.31 -14.12
C MET A 33 1.33 -1.31 -15.22
N LEU A 34 0.63 -0.86 -16.26
CA LEU A 34 0.23 -1.69 -17.40
C LEU A 34 1.42 -2.14 -18.24
N ALA A 35 2.51 -1.38 -18.25
CA ALA A 35 3.76 -1.72 -18.93
C ALA A 35 4.58 -2.80 -18.19
N LEU A 36 4.25 -3.13 -16.94
CA LEU A 36 4.99 -4.14 -16.17
C LEU A 36 4.84 -5.54 -16.81
N PRO A 37 5.95 -6.26 -17.06
CA PRO A 37 5.90 -7.59 -17.67
C PRO A 37 5.08 -8.59 -16.85
N GLY A 38 4.07 -9.20 -17.49
CA GLY A 38 3.23 -10.23 -16.90
C GLY A 38 2.29 -9.74 -15.79
N VAL A 39 2.01 -8.43 -15.74
CA VAL A 39 1.00 -7.85 -14.85
C VAL A 39 -0.41 -8.29 -15.26
N ASN A 40 -1.28 -8.47 -14.28
CA ASN A 40 -2.71 -8.71 -14.50
C ASN A 40 -3.56 -7.72 -13.68
N VAL A 41 -4.87 -7.73 -13.87
CA VAL A 41 -5.81 -6.79 -13.20
C VAL A 41 -5.73 -6.87 -11.67
N ALA A 42 -5.52 -8.06 -11.09
CA ALA A 42 -5.37 -8.22 -9.65
C ALA A 42 -4.06 -7.61 -9.14
N ASP A 43 -2.98 -7.71 -9.92
CA ASP A 43 -1.70 -7.09 -9.60
C ASP A 43 -1.83 -5.56 -9.61
N LEU A 44 -2.56 -4.98 -10.57
CA LEU A 44 -2.82 -3.53 -10.61
C LEU A 44 -3.54 -3.04 -9.35
N PHE A 45 -4.52 -3.81 -8.88
CA PHE A 45 -5.23 -3.51 -7.63
C PHE A 45 -4.29 -3.54 -6.42
N ILE A 46 -3.40 -4.55 -6.36
CA ILE A 46 -2.40 -4.67 -5.29
C ILE A 46 -1.43 -3.48 -5.32
N ILE A 47 -0.93 -3.08 -6.49
CA ILE A 47 -0.05 -1.90 -6.60
C ILE A 47 -0.78 -0.66 -6.11
N SER A 48 -2.04 -0.48 -6.50
CA SER A 48 -2.86 0.67 -6.07
C SER A 48 -3.06 0.70 -4.55
N GLU A 49 -3.32 -0.45 -3.92
CA GLU A 49 -3.44 -0.56 -2.46
C GLU A 49 -2.10 -0.33 -1.76
N LEU A 50 -1.00 -0.83 -2.32
CA LEU A 50 0.35 -0.58 -1.83
C LEU A 50 0.68 0.91 -1.86
N GLN A 51 0.36 1.62 -2.95
CA GLN A 51 0.53 3.08 -3.04
C GLN A 51 -0.25 3.82 -1.94
N LYS A 52 -1.49 3.41 -1.64
CA LYS A 52 -2.28 3.98 -0.54
C LYS A 52 -1.63 3.70 0.82
N SER A 53 -1.14 2.49 1.02
CA SER A 53 -0.47 2.08 2.26
C SER A 53 0.82 2.85 2.50
N ILE A 54 1.64 3.08 1.46
CA ILE A 54 2.84 3.92 1.53
C ILE A 54 2.47 5.36 1.92
N LYS A 55 1.47 5.95 1.27
CA LYS A 55 1.00 7.31 1.59
C LYS A 55 0.50 7.44 3.04
N ALA A 56 0.02 6.35 3.62
CA ALA A 56 -0.43 6.27 5.00
C ALA A 56 0.68 5.90 6.00
N ASN A 57 1.92 5.64 5.55
CA ASN A 57 3.03 5.10 6.35
C ASN A 57 2.70 3.75 7.03
N LYS A 58 1.95 2.87 6.33
CA LYS A 58 1.42 1.61 6.87
C LYS A 58 1.82 0.37 6.07
N VAL A 59 2.98 0.42 5.40
CA VAL A 59 3.45 -0.66 4.49
C VAL A 59 3.57 -2.00 5.20
N ILE A 60 4.16 -2.01 6.40
CA ILE A 60 4.33 -3.24 7.19
C ILE A 60 2.97 -3.85 7.58
N SER A 61 2.02 -3.00 7.98
CA SER A 61 0.67 -3.41 8.38
C SER A 61 -0.09 -3.99 7.18
N TYR A 62 0.06 -3.40 5.99
CA TYR A 62 -0.46 -3.93 4.74
C TYR A 62 0.14 -5.31 4.38
N LEU A 63 1.47 -5.44 4.41
CA LEU A 63 2.16 -6.69 4.00
C LEU A 63 1.96 -7.84 4.99
N SER A 64 1.72 -7.52 6.27
CA SER A 64 1.43 -8.49 7.31
C SER A 64 -0.05 -8.89 7.39
N GLU A 65 -0.92 -8.28 6.57
CA GLU A 65 -2.39 -8.41 6.64
C GLU A 65 -2.95 -8.06 8.03
N LYS A 66 -2.21 -7.29 8.82
CA LYS A 66 -2.67 -6.80 10.11
C LYS A 66 -3.32 -5.45 9.93
N THR A 67 -4.64 -5.43 10.04
CA THR A 67 -5.38 -4.19 10.23
C THR A 67 -5.04 -3.66 11.62
N GLU A 68 -4.29 -2.57 11.69
CA GLU A 68 -4.22 -1.78 12.92
C GLU A 68 -5.63 -1.33 13.27
N ALA A 69 -6.06 -1.60 14.51
CA ALA A 69 -7.30 -1.02 15.01
C ALA A 69 -7.24 0.48 14.72
N ARG A 70 -8.25 1.01 14.04
CA ARG A 70 -8.37 2.44 13.86
C ARG A 70 -8.41 3.02 15.26
N GLU A 71 -7.42 3.83 15.63
CA GLU A 71 -7.62 4.78 16.71
C GLU A 71 -8.73 5.69 16.22
N GLU A 72 -9.94 5.44 16.70
CA GLU A 72 -10.95 6.48 16.80
C GLU A 72 -10.30 7.57 17.64
N THR A 73 -9.75 8.60 16.98
CA THR A 73 -9.50 9.87 17.64
C THR A 73 -10.87 10.33 18.12
N LYS A 74 -11.22 9.98 19.37
CA LYS A 74 -12.34 10.57 20.08
C LYS A 74 -12.16 12.07 19.93
N GLY A 75 -13.03 12.70 19.14
CA GLY A 75 -13.11 14.14 19.08
C GLY A 75 -13.22 14.62 20.52
N ALA A 76 -12.23 15.38 20.97
CA ALA A 76 -12.35 16.12 22.21
C ALA A 76 -13.50 17.11 21.97
N ASP A 77 -14.67 16.76 22.50
CA ASP A 77 -15.78 17.67 22.69
C ASP A 77 -15.26 18.76 23.64
N TYR A 78 -14.78 19.86 23.07
CA TYR A 78 -14.57 21.11 23.80
C TYR A 78 -15.94 21.71 24.09
N GLY A 79 -16.69 21.05 24.98
CA GLY A 79 -17.85 21.62 25.65
C GLY A 79 -17.37 22.68 26.63
N GLY A 80 -17.73 23.94 26.35
CA GLY A 80 -17.24 25.15 27.00
C GLY A 80 -17.38 25.16 28.52
N THR A 81 -16.41 25.81 29.15
CA THR A 81 -16.40 26.22 30.55
C THR A 81 -17.48 27.26 30.84
N THR A 82 -18.24 27.00 31.91
CA THR A 82 -19.01 27.92 32.79
C THR A 82 -20.03 28.86 32.17
#